data_AF-A0A4Z0L4B9-F1
#
_entry.id   AF-A0A4Z0L4B9-F1
#
_cell.length_a   1.000
_cell.length_b   1.000
_cell.length_c   1.000
_cell.angle_alpha   90.00
_cell.angle_beta   90.00
_cell.angle_gamma   90.00
#
_symmetry.space_group_name_H-M   'P 1'
#
loop_
_entity.id
_entity.type
_entity.pdbx_description
1 polymer ?
#
loop_
_entity_poly.entity_id
_entity_poly.type
_entity_poly.pdbx_seq_one_letter_code
_entity_poly.pdbx_strand_id
1 'polypeptide(L)' 'REARAGADVLPHAAHYAPDDPFTSLIGYDRSLRDAVEKGRAAVLYPHGLHVLLTGPSGVGFTYIAELIRRFAWAPAGG' A
#
# COMPACT_ATOMS: atom_id res chain seq x y z
N ARG A 1 -22.88 -1.02 -1.53
CA ARG A 1 -22.29 -1.76 -2.67
C ARG A 1 -20.78 -1.82 -2.42
N GLU A 2 -20.33 -2.79 -1.62
CA GLU A 2 -18.95 -2.86 -1.14
C GLU A 2 -18.01 -3.39 -2.23
N ALA A 3 -16.93 -2.65 -2.49
CA ALA A 3 -15.88 -3.02 -3.43
C ALA A 3 -15.10 -4.23 -2.90
N ARG A 4 -15.50 -5.43 -3.32
CA ARG A 4 -14.87 -6.70 -2.90
C ARG A 4 -13.75 -7.20 -3.83
N ALA A 5 -13.25 -6.40 -4.76
CA ALA A 5 -12.41 -6.92 -5.86
C ALA A 5 -11.05 -6.20 -6.00
N GLY A 6 -10.20 -6.27 -4.96
CA GLY A 6 -8.84 -5.70 -5.05
C GLY A 6 -7.72 -6.64 -4.60
N ALA A 7 -7.99 -7.57 -3.67
CA ALA A 7 -6.96 -8.42 -3.08
C ALA A 7 -6.61 -9.68 -3.91
N ASP A 8 -7.48 -10.08 -4.83
CA ASP A 8 -7.33 -11.33 -5.61
C ASP A 8 -6.44 -11.18 -6.86
N VAL A 9 -6.04 -9.94 -7.19
CA VAL A 9 -5.27 -9.62 -8.41
C VAL A 9 -3.80 -9.36 -8.11
N LEU A 10 -3.44 -9.18 -6.83
CA LEU A 10 -2.05 -8.98 -6.43
C LEU A 10 -1.38 -10.34 -6.26
N PRO A 11 -0.14 -10.52 -6.72
CA PRO A 11 0.59 -11.76 -6.51
C PRO A 11 0.60 -12.06 -5.01
N HIS A 12 0.09 -13.24 -4.65
CA HIS A 12 0.04 -13.74 -3.27
C HIS A 12 1.40 -13.55 -2.60
N ALA A 13 1.51 -12.52 -1.75
CA ALA A 13 2.70 -12.20 -0.97
C ALA A 13 4.01 -12.39 -1.75
N ALA A 14 4.19 -11.64 -2.85
CA ALA A 14 5.55 -11.42 -3.34
C ALA A 14 6.36 -10.86 -2.15
N HIS A 15 7.52 -11.46 -1.87
CA HIS A 15 8.48 -10.90 -0.92
C HIS A 15 8.85 -9.49 -1.42
N TYR A 16 8.19 -8.47 -0.89
CA TYR A 16 8.51 -7.09 -1.21
C TYR A 16 9.96 -6.83 -0.80
N ALA A 17 10.62 -5.96 -1.55
CA ALA A 17 12.04 -5.68 -1.40
C ALA A 17 12.39 -5.42 0.09
N PRO A 18 13.61 -5.79 0.53
CA PRO A 18 14.05 -5.55 1.92
C PRO A 18 13.92 -4.08 2.36
N ASP A 19 13.91 -3.13 1.40
CA ASP A 19 13.75 -1.69 1.62
C ASP A 19 12.30 -1.19 1.45
N ASP A 20 11.31 -2.05 1.65
CA ASP A 20 9.92 -1.67 1.55
C ASP A 20 9.52 -0.64 2.63
N PRO A 21 9.12 0.59 2.26
CA PRO A 21 8.76 1.64 3.20
C PRO A 21 7.54 1.31 4.05
N PHE A 22 6.67 0.38 3.64
CA PHE A 22 5.52 0.00 4.47
C PHE A 22 5.92 -0.74 5.75
N THR A 23 7.13 -1.33 5.81
CA THR A 23 7.64 -2.01 7.02
C THR A 23 7.80 -1.07 8.22
N SER A 24 7.92 0.24 8.00
CA SER A 24 8.00 1.24 9.07
C SER A 24 6.64 1.59 9.69
N LEU A 25 5.53 1.11 9.11
CA LEU A 25 4.19 1.37 9.61
C LEU A 25 3.82 0.37 10.72
N ILE A 26 3.42 0.86 11.89
CA ILE A 26 3.02 -0.01 13.01
C ILE A 26 1.79 -0.82 12.60
N GLY A 27 1.91 -2.15 12.61
CA GLY A 27 0.84 -3.06 12.22
C GLY A 27 0.73 -3.30 10.71
N TYR A 28 1.75 -2.95 9.92
CA TYR A 28 1.79 -3.18 8.46
C TYR A 28 1.53 -4.63 8.05
N ASP A 29 1.93 -5.60 8.88
CA ASP A 29 1.78 -7.03 8.68
C ASP A 29 0.53 -7.61 9.37
N ARG A 30 -0.22 -6.77 10.10
CA ARG A 30 -1.38 -7.14 10.91
C ARG A 30 -2.57 -6.22 10.64
N SER A 31 -2.88 -5.30 11.56
CA SER A 31 -4.09 -4.47 11.52
C SER A 31 -4.19 -3.56 10.29
N LEU A 32 -3.05 -3.19 9.71
CA LEU A 32 -2.97 -2.32 8.53
C LEU A 32 -2.57 -3.08 7.26
N ARG A 33 -2.48 -4.41 7.30
CA ARG A 33 -2.11 -5.24 6.16
C ARG A 33 -2.93 -4.93 4.91
N ASP A 34 -4.25 -4.88 5.05
CA ASP A 34 -5.13 -4.58 3.91
C ASP A 34 -4.91 -3.18 3.33
N ALA A 35 -4.58 -2.19 4.17
CA ALA A 35 -4.30 -0.84 3.74
C ALA A 35 -2.96 -0.76 3.01
N VAL A 36 -1.96 -1.48 3.52
CA VAL A 36 -0.63 -1.64 2.91
C VAL A 36 -0.74 -2.29 1.54
N GLU A 37 -1.40 -3.44 1.43
CA GLU A 37 -1.58 -4.14 0.14
C GLU A 37 -2.31 -3.28 -0.90
N LYS A 38 -3.36 -2.53 -0.49
CA LYS A 38 -4.02 -1.56 -1.37
C LYS A 38 -3.10 -0.41 -1.77
N GLY A 39 -2.26 0.07 -0.86
CA GLY A 39 -1.25 1.09 -1.14
C GLY A 39 -0.21 0.62 -2.16
N ARG A 40 0.22 -0.65 -2.08
CA ARG A 40 1.11 -1.26 -3.08
C ARG A 40 0.41 -1.43 -4.42
N ALA A 41 -0.83 -1.90 -4.42
CA ALA A 41 -1.65 -2.05 -5.62
C ALA A 41 -1.80 -0.72 -6.36
N ALA A 42 -1.97 0.38 -5.62
CA ALA A 42 -2.01 1.74 -6.14
C ALA A 42 -0.84 2.05 -7.10
N VAL A 43 0.34 1.53 -6.77
CA VAL A 43 1.59 1.78 -7.48
C VAL A 43 1.86 0.74 -8.56
N LEU A 44 1.62 -0.55 -8.25
CA LEU A 44 1.97 -1.67 -9.12
C LEU A 44 0.97 -1.92 -10.26
N TYR A 45 -0.28 -1.48 -10.10
CA TYR A 45 -1.30 -1.70 -11.11
C TYR A 45 -0.93 -0.96 -12.41
N PRO A 46 -1.15 -1.55 -13.61
CA PRO A 46 -0.90 -0.86 -14.87
C PRO A 46 -1.69 0.47 -14.92
N HIS A 47 -0.98 1.58 -15.19
CA HIS A 47 -1.50 2.96 -15.14
C HIS A 47 -1.79 3.53 -13.73
N GLY A 48 -1.41 2.82 -12.67
CA GLY A 48 -1.71 3.18 -11.30
C GLY A 48 -3.18 2.93 -10.94
N LEU A 49 -3.45 2.66 -9.67
CA LEU A 49 -4.79 2.51 -9.14
C LEU A 49 -5.10 3.68 -8.21
N HIS A 50 -6.20 4.38 -8.49
CA HIS A 50 -6.65 5.49 -7.67
C HIS A 50 -7.04 5.02 -6.26
N VAL A 51 -6.46 5.65 -5.24
CA VAL A 51 -6.73 5.37 -3.83
C VAL A 51 -7.35 6.58 -3.15
N LEU A 52 -8.41 6.35 -2.39
CA LEU A 52 -9.00 7.32 -1.47
C LEU A 52 -8.71 6.90 -0.04
N LEU A 53 -8.04 7.77 0.72
CA LEU A 53 -7.78 7.59 2.14
C LEU A 53 -8.90 8.27 2.95
N THR A 54 -9.59 7.52 3.82
CA THR A 54 -10.76 8.01 4.55
C THR A 54 -10.68 7.74 6.04
N GLY A 55 -11.03 8.73 6.86
CA GLY A 55 -11.24 8.60 8.30
C GLY A 55 -11.02 9.92 9.05
N PRO A 56 -11.01 9.90 10.39
CA PRO A 56 -10.86 11.11 11.20
C PRO A 56 -9.47 11.76 11.05
N SER A 57 -9.37 13.06 11.31
CA SER A 57 -8.09 13.76 11.27
C SER A 57 -7.11 13.24 12.33
N GLY A 58 -5.80 13.31 12.05
CA GLY A 58 -4.77 12.92 13.01
C GLY A 58 -4.39 11.43 13.04
N VAL A 59 -5.07 10.56 12.30
CA VAL A 59 -4.77 9.10 12.28
C VAL A 59 -3.61 8.69 11.37
N GLY A 60 -2.95 9.64 10.70
CA GLY A 60 -1.74 9.38 9.91
C GLY A 60 -1.95 9.17 8.41
N PHE A 61 -3.03 9.66 7.79
CA PHE A 61 -3.21 9.57 6.32
C PHE A 61 -2.06 10.19 5.52
N THR A 62 -1.55 11.34 5.96
CA THR A 62 -0.37 11.97 5.33
C THR A 62 0.84 11.05 5.37
N TYR A 63 1.01 10.31 6.47
CA TYR A 63 2.12 9.37 6.61
C TYR A 63 1.95 8.19 5.65
N ILE A 64 0.76 7.59 5.58
CA ILE A 64 0.48 6.51 4.62
C ILE A 64 0.68 6.98 3.17
N ALA A 65 0.23 8.18 2.81
CA ALA A 65 0.44 8.75 1.48
C ALA A 65 1.94 8.92 1.14
N GLU A 66 2.74 9.35 2.12
CA GLU A 66 4.19 9.47 1.97
C GLU A 66 4.85 8.09 1.79
N LEU A 67 4.39 7.05 2.49
CA LEU A 67 4.89 5.67 2.30
C LEU A 67 4.56 5.13 0.90
N ILE A 68 3.34 5.37 0.39
CA ILE A 68 2.95 5.00 -1.00
C ILE A 68 3.87 5.69 -2.01
N ARG A 69 4.14 6.98 -1.82
CA ARG A 69 5.02 7.77 -2.68
C ARG A 69 6.47 7.28 -2.63
N ARG A 70 6.98 6.92 -1.44
CA ARG A 70 8.29 6.28 -1.30
C ARG A 70 8.35 4.92 -1.98
N PHE A 71 7.27 4.13 -1.88
CA PHE A 71 7.19 2.82 -2.52
C PHE A 71 7.23 2.95 -4.05
N ALA A 72 6.63 4.01 -4.61
CA ALA A 72 6.67 4.30 -6.04
C ALA A 72 8.05 4.75 -6.57
N TRP A 73 8.89 5.34 -5.70
CA TRP A 73 10.24 5.78 -6.07
C TRP A 73 11.35 4.85 -5.60
N ALA A 74 11.04 3.90 -4.72
CA ALA A 74 11.95 2.82 -4.42
C ALA A 74 12.25 2.08 -5.73
N PRO A 75 13.52 1.90 -6.12
CA PRO A 75 13.85 1.12 -7.30
C PRO A 75 13.26 -0.27 -7.09
N ALA A 76 12.21 -0.60 -7.85
CA ALA A 76 11.81 -1.98 -8.02
C ALA A 76 13.06 -2.70 -8.55
N GLY A 77 13.66 -3.55 -7.72
CA GLY A 77 14.82 -4.34 -8.12
C GLY A 77 14.55 -4.95 -9.50
N GLY A 78 15.52 -4.80 -10.40
CA GLY A 78 15.44 -5.27 -11.78
C GLY A 78 15.32 -6.78 -11.92
#